data_AF-A0A8J5M5Q6-F1
#
_entry.id   AF-A0A8J5M5Q6-F1
#
_cell.length_a   1.000
_cell.length_b   1.000
_cell.length_c   1.000
_cell.angle_alpha   90.00
_cell.angle_beta   90.00
_cell.angle_gamma   90.00
#
_symmetry.space_group_name_H-M   'P 1'
#
loop_
_entity.id
_entity.type
_entity.pdbx_description
1 polymer ?
#
loop_
_entity_poly.entity_id
_entity_poly.type
_entity_poly.pdbx_seq_one_letter_code
_entity_poly.pdbx_strand_id
1 'polypeptide(L)'
;MQTYLTAVICLLLSWVNSVVAITRNERGALKLLYWATQGQRWVGQWDIQNDHSDPCLDNWYGIICDRNDRIRVIRLANNNLVGVLPPEFPREDLSGLRELDLSSNFLTG
;
A
#
# COMPACT_ATOMS: atom_id res chain seq x y z
N MET A 1 41.94 -17.47 -28.56
CA MET A 1 41.46 -16.26 -27.87
C MET A 1 40.09 -15.86 -28.43
N GLN A 2 39.04 -16.67 -28.23
CA GLN A 2 37.64 -16.32 -28.59
C GLN A 2 36.64 -17.38 -28.05
N THR A 3 36.79 -17.86 -26.82
CA THR A 3 35.82 -18.82 -26.22
C THR A 3 35.48 -18.54 -24.75
N TYR A 4 36.05 -17.48 -24.14
CA TYR A 4 35.81 -17.14 -22.72
C TYR A 4 34.84 -15.96 -22.53
N LEU A 5 34.41 -15.27 -23.60
CA LEU A 5 33.56 -14.08 -23.50
C LEU A 5 32.05 -14.41 -23.38
N THR A 6 31.61 -15.60 -23.80
CA THR A 6 30.19 -15.99 -23.80
C THR A 6 29.72 -16.65 -22.50
N ALA A 7 30.64 -17.11 -21.63
CA ALA A 7 30.28 -17.81 -20.39
C ALA A 7 30.08 -16.91 -19.16
N VAL A 8 30.61 -15.68 -19.17
CA VAL A 8 30.53 -14.75 -18.01
C VAL A 8 29.23 -13.94 -17.99
N ILE A 9 28.56 -13.79 -19.15
CA ILE A 9 27.33 -12.99 -19.27
C ILE A 9 26.08 -13.75 -18.78
N CYS A 10 26.12 -15.08 -18.72
CA CYS A 10 24.96 -15.90 -18.32
C CYS A 10 24.82 -16.14 -16.80
N LEU A 11 25.79 -15.76 -15.97
CA LEU A 11 25.79 -16.10 -14.53
C LEU A 11 25.48 -14.95 -13.55
N LEU A 12 25.16 -13.72 -14.01
CA LEU A 12 24.63 -12.67 -13.11
C LEU A 12 23.37 -11.95 -13.62
N LEU A 13 22.85 -12.32 -14.79
CA LEU A 13 21.49 -11.94 -15.23
C LEU A 13 20.42 -12.96 -14.82
N SER A 14 20.79 -14.01 -14.08
CA SER A 14 19.86 -14.95 -13.46
C SER A 14 20.01 -14.87 -11.95
N TRP A 15 19.28 -13.93 -11.34
CA TRP A 15 18.52 -14.05 -10.07
C TRP A 15 17.94 -12.67 -9.68
N VAL A 16 17.36 -11.97 -10.65
CA VAL A 16 16.39 -10.88 -10.37
C VAL A 16 15.04 -11.28 -10.94
N ASN A 17 14.50 -12.41 -10.47
CA ASN A 17 13.09 -12.75 -10.73
C ASN A 17 12.54 -13.61 -9.61
N SER A 18 12.48 -13.00 -8.43
CA SER A 18 11.34 -13.17 -7.52
C SER A 18 11.12 -11.86 -6.78
N VAL A 19 11.15 -10.72 -7.49
CA VAL A 19 10.37 -9.59 -6.99
C VAL A 19 8.94 -9.96 -7.33
N VAL A 20 8.30 -10.63 -6.37
CA VAL A 20 6.93 -11.08 -6.45
C VAL A 20 6.12 -9.93 -7.03
N ALA A 21 5.44 -10.19 -8.15
CA ALA A 21 4.57 -9.25 -8.85
C ALA A 21 3.29 -8.90 -8.04
N ILE A 22 3.36 -8.92 -6.70
CA ILE A 22 2.33 -8.53 -5.73
C ILE A 22 2.48 -7.04 -5.32
N THR A 23 3.63 -6.41 -5.53
CA THR A 23 3.86 -4.97 -5.26
C THR A 23 3.35 -4.01 -6.34
N ARG A 24 2.27 -4.37 -7.05
CA ARG A 24 1.37 -3.38 -7.68
C ARG A 24 0.31 -2.83 -6.71
N ASN A 25 0.63 -2.96 -5.43
CA ASN A 25 0.61 -1.93 -4.38
C ASN A 25 -0.78 -1.45 -3.97
N GLU A 26 -1.44 -2.24 -3.12
CA GLU A 26 -2.48 -1.79 -2.18
C GLU A 26 -2.10 -0.42 -1.55
N ARG A 27 -0.80 -0.18 -1.32
CA ARG A 27 -0.23 1.10 -0.88
C ARG A 27 -0.57 2.30 -1.77
N GLY A 28 -0.74 2.12 -3.07
CA GLY A 28 -1.18 3.17 -3.99
C GLY A 28 -2.59 3.67 -3.66
N ALA A 29 -3.51 2.75 -3.36
CA ALA A 29 -4.84 3.10 -2.88
C ALA A 29 -4.79 3.76 -1.49
N LEU A 30 -3.89 3.33 -0.60
CA LEU A 30 -3.67 4.00 0.68
C LEU A 30 -3.11 5.42 0.50
N LYS A 31 -2.15 5.64 -0.40
CA LYS A 31 -1.62 6.98 -0.76
C LYS A 31 -2.77 7.86 -1.27
N LEU A 32 -3.63 7.33 -2.14
CA LEU A 32 -4.78 8.06 -2.66
C LEU A 32 -5.72 8.52 -1.54
N LEU A 33 -6.12 7.62 -0.63
CA LEU A 33 -6.95 7.97 0.52
C LEU A 33 -6.28 9.02 1.41
N TYR A 34 -4.99 8.84 1.70
CA TYR A 34 -4.21 9.75 2.55
C TYR A 34 -4.20 11.18 1.99
N TRP A 35 -3.86 11.35 0.71
CA TRP A 35 -3.77 12.69 0.11
C TRP A 35 -5.14 13.33 -0.12
N ALA A 36 -6.16 12.55 -0.45
CA ALA A 36 -7.50 13.06 -0.68
C ALA A 36 -8.21 13.55 0.59
N THR A 37 -7.81 13.04 1.76
CA THR A 37 -8.52 13.29 3.03
C THR A 37 -7.66 13.96 4.10
N GLN A 38 -6.65 14.72 3.67
CA GLN A 38 -5.73 15.49 4.54
C GLN A 38 -4.99 14.63 5.58
N GLY A 39 -4.35 13.56 5.11
CA GLY A 39 -3.62 12.58 5.93
C GLY A 39 -2.70 13.13 7.02
N GLN A 40 -2.10 14.29 6.80
CA GLN A 40 -1.22 14.97 7.76
C GLN A 40 -1.96 15.42 9.04
N ARG A 41 -3.30 15.50 8.98
CA ARG A 41 -4.17 15.95 10.07
C ARG A 41 -4.91 14.80 10.74
N TRP A 42 -4.73 13.56 10.26
CA TRP A 42 -5.35 12.41 10.89
C TRP A 42 -4.87 12.23 12.34
N VAL A 43 -5.67 11.61 13.19
CA VAL A 43 -5.26 11.34 14.59
C VAL A 43 -4.26 10.19 14.64
N GLY A 44 -4.64 9.06 14.04
CA GLY A 44 -3.81 7.90 13.74
C GLY A 44 -3.15 8.08 12.39
N GLN A 45 -1.83 8.02 12.40
CA GLN A 45 -0.97 8.34 11.26
C GLN A 45 -0.49 7.08 10.54
N TRP A 46 -0.23 7.23 9.25
CA TRP A 46 0.49 6.26 8.42
C TRP A 46 1.85 6.84 8.07
N ASP A 47 2.89 6.00 8.05
CA ASP A 47 4.23 6.39 7.58
C ASP A 47 4.28 6.42 6.05
N ILE A 48 3.45 7.29 5.47
CA ILE A 48 3.22 7.33 4.02
C ILE A 48 4.45 7.83 3.25
N GLN A 49 5.29 8.65 3.91
CA GLN A 49 6.45 9.32 3.33
C GLN A 49 7.68 8.40 3.24
N ASN A 50 7.78 7.42 4.12
CA ASN A 50 8.82 6.41 4.07
C ASN A 50 8.49 5.37 3.01
N ASP A 51 9.08 5.47 1.82
CA ASP A 51 8.85 4.52 0.72
C ASP A 51 9.24 3.07 1.05
N HIS A 52 9.99 2.82 2.13
CA HIS A 52 10.27 1.47 2.63
C HIS A 52 9.25 0.96 3.65
N SER A 53 8.34 1.81 4.14
CA SER A 53 7.35 1.38 5.10
C SER A 53 6.28 0.48 4.47
N ASP A 54 6.01 -0.63 5.14
CA ASP A 54 5.02 -1.63 4.80
C ASP A 54 3.77 -1.49 5.71
N PRO A 55 2.57 -1.31 5.14
CA PRO A 55 1.34 -1.17 5.93
C PRO A 55 1.01 -2.35 6.86
N CYS A 56 1.42 -3.56 6.48
CA CYS A 56 1.15 -4.79 7.21
C CYS A 56 2.21 -5.07 8.29
N LEU A 57 3.45 -4.62 8.09
CA LEU A 57 4.57 -4.93 8.98
C LEU A 57 4.96 -3.77 9.92
N ASP A 58 4.69 -2.52 9.53
CA ASP A 58 5.10 -1.33 10.30
C ASP A 58 3.97 -0.71 11.12
N ASN A 59 2.97 -1.51 11.50
CA ASN A 59 1.87 -1.10 12.39
C ASN A 59 1.13 0.16 11.93
N TRP A 60 0.81 0.27 10.63
CA TRP A 60 -0.01 1.38 10.14
C TRP A 60 -1.36 1.38 10.85
N TYR A 61 -1.73 2.55 11.39
CA TYR A 61 -2.93 2.68 12.19
C TYR A 61 -4.18 2.16 11.47
N GLY A 62 -4.91 1.24 12.09
CA GLY A 62 -6.16 0.71 11.55
C GLY A 62 -6.01 -0.26 10.37
N ILE A 63 -4.79 -0.62 9.97
CA ILE A 63 -4.55 -1.63 8.92
C ILE A 63 -4.46 -3.01 9.56
N ILE A 64 -5.20 -3.98 9.01
CA ILE A 64 -5.07 -5.39 9.38
C ILE A 64 -4.93 -6.22 8.11
N CYS A 65 -3.88 -7.03 8.07
CA CYS A 65 -3.55 -7.89 6.93
C CYS A 65 -3.82 -9.37 7.22
N ASP A 66 -3.96 -10.16 6.16
CA ASP A 66 -3.98 -11.63 6.28
C ASP A 66 -2.56 -12.21 6.40
N ARG A 67 -2.46 -13.54 6.48
CA ARG A 67 -1.17 -14.26 6.59
C ARG A 67 -0.27 -14.16 5.35
N ASN A 68 -0.77 -13.58 4.27
CA ASN A 68 -0.04 -13.39 3.02
C ASN A 68 0.25 -11.89 2.77
N ASP A 69 0.25 -11.08 3.84
CA ASP A 69 0.51 -9.63 3.82
C ASP A 69 -0.43 -8.86 2.88
N ARG A 70 -1.68 -9.31 2.73
CA ARG A 70 -2.70 -8.58 1.97
C ARG A 70 -3.63 -7.84 2.90
N ILE A 71 -3.92 -6.58 2.61
CA ILE A 71 -4.83 -5.77 3.42
C ILE A 71 -6.23 -6.38 3.39
N ARG A 72 -6.80 -6.56 4.58
CA ARG A 72 -8.16 -7.08 4.78
C ARG A 72 -9.09 -6.07 5.41
N VAL A 73 -8.54 -5.19 6.24
CA VAL A 73 -9.31 -4.21 7.00
C VAL A 73 -8.60 -2.86 6.98
N ILE A 74 -9.38 -1.81 6.77
CA ILE A 74 -8.97 -0.42 6.99
C ILE A 74 -10.00 0.19 7.96
N ARG A 75 -9.57 0.47 9.20
CA ARG A 75 -10.38 1.09 10.25
C ARG A 75 -9.81 2.45 10.62
N LEU A 76 -10.39 3.49 10.06
CA LEU A 76 -10.04 4.89 10.32
C LEU A 76 -11.23 5.66 10.89
N ALA A 77 -12.12 4.98 11.62
CA ALA A 77 -13.22 5.65 12.29
C ALA A 77 -12.72 6.70 13.29
N ASN A 78 -13.40 7.85 13.35
CA ASN A 78 -13.05 8.95 14.26
C ASN A 78 -11.59 9.41 14.14
N ASN A 79 -11.08 9.47 12.91
CA ASN A 79 -9.66 9.70 12.64
C ASN A 79 -9.36 11.06 11.98
N ASN A 80 -10.32 11.99 11.99
CA ASN A 80 -10.20 13.33 11.41
C ASN A 80 -9.87 13.34 9.91
N LEU A 81 -10.42 12.39 9.14
CA LEU A 81 -10.39 12.45 7.67
C LEU A 81 -11.29 13.60 7.21
N VAL A 82 -10.75 14.51 6.40
CA VAL A 82 -11.46 15.70 5.89
C VAL A 82 -11.35 15.78 4.38
N GLY A 83 -12.47 15.86 3.67
CA GLY A 83 -12.49 16.02 2.22
C GLY A 83 -13.47 15.10 1.52
N VAL A 84 -13.18 14.75 0.27
CA VAL A 84 -14.01 13.89 -0.57
C VAL A 84 -13.23 12.61 -0.88
N LEU A 85 -13.91 11.46 -0.79
CA LEU A 85 -13.32 10.20 -1.24
C LEU A 85 -13.21 10.20 -2.76
N PRO A 86 -12.03 9.93 -3.34
CA PRO A 86 -11.89 9.81 -4.78
C PRO A 86 -12.82 8.72 -5.32
N PRO A 87 -13.52 8.93 -6.45
CA PRO A 87 -14.43 7.93 -7.04
C PRO A 87 -13.77 6.58 -7.32
N GLU A 88 -12.47 6.58 -7.56
CA GLU A 88 -11.66 5.40 -7.79
C GLU A 88 -11.21 4.67 -6.50
N PHE A 89 -11.61 5.14 -5.31
CA PHE A 89 -11.34 4.48 -4.04
C PHE A 89 -12.57 3.67 -3.54
N PRO A 90 -12.40 2.41 -3.11
CA PRO A 90 -11.16 1.62 -3.14
C PRO A 90 -10.80 1.16 -4.56
N ARG A 91 -9.50 1.14 -4.88
CA ARG A 91 -9.00 0.66 -6.19
C ARG A 91 -9.08 -0.87 -6.27
N GLU A 92 -9.05 -1.41 -7.50
CA GLU A 92 -8.91 -2.86 -7.76
C GLU A 92 -7.69 -3.47 -7.05
N ASP A 93 -6.66 -2.66 -6.79
CA ASP A 93 -5.45 -3.05 -6.05
C ASP A 93 -5.79 -3.57 -4.63
N LEU A 94 -6.85 -3.04 -3.99
CA LEU A 94 -7.40 -3.50 -2.70
C LEU A 94 -8.43 -4.64 -2.86
N SER A 95 -8.28 -5.49 -3.88
CA SER A 95 -9.19 -6.63 -4.18
C SER A 95 -9.46 -7.58 -3.00
N GLY A 96 -8.55 -7.57 -2.02
CA GLY A 96 -8.66 -8.38 -0.83
C GLY A 96 -9.38 -7.72 0.35
N LEU A 97 -9.72 -6.44 0.27
CA LEU A 97 -10.34 -5.67 1.35
C LEU A 97 -11.72 -6.23 1.67
N ARG A 98 -11.98 -6.48 2.96
CA ARG A 98 -13.23 -7.05 3.47
C ARG A 98 -14.00 -6.06 4.35
N GLU A 99 -13.29 -5.12 4.95
CA GLU A 99 -13.87 -4.14 5.85
C GLU A 99 -13.20 -2.78 5.64
N LEU A 100 -14.03 -1.76 5.45
CA LEU A 100 -13.63 -0.36 5.35
C LEU A 100 -14.52 0.42 6.30
N ASP A 101 -13.95 0.90 7.40
CA ASP A 101 -14.63 1.75 8.36
C ASP A 101 -14.00 3.14 8.36
N LEU A 102 -14.70 4.08 7.73
CA LEU A 102 -14.37 5.50 7.70
C LEU A 102 -15.40 6.34 8.46
N SER A 103 -16.21 5.71 9.32
CA SER A 103 -17.30 6.37 10.04
C SER A 103 -16.79 7.45 11.01
N SER A 104 -17.67 8.37 11.41
CA SER A 104 -17.33 9.45 12.36
C SER A 104 -16.15 10.32 11.91
N ASN A 105 -16.04 10.59 10.61
CA ASN A 105 -15.08 11.54 10.04
C ASN A 105 -15.82 12.73 9.40
N PHE A 106 -15.06 13.68 8.84
CA PHE A 106 -15.59 14.88 8.18
C PHE A 106 -15.51 14.74 6.65
N LEU A 107 -15.89 13.56 6.15
CA LEU A 107 -15.97 13.28 4.73
C LEU A 107 -17.27 13.86 4.15
N THR A 108 -17.20 14.35 2.92
CA THR A 108 -18.32 14.95 2.18
C THR A 108 -18.35 14.40 0.76
N GLY A 109 -19.49 14.52 0.06
CA GLY A 109 -19.64 14.09 -1.33
C GLY A 109 -20.96 13.39 -1.59
#